data_AF-A0A3B8S5Y6-F1
#
_entry.id   AF-A0A3B8S5Y6-F1
#
_cell.length_a   1.000
_cell.length_b   1.000
_cell.length_c   1.000
_cell.angle_alpha   90.00
_cell.angle_beta   90.00
_cell.angle_gamma   90.00
#
_symmetry.space_group_name_H-M   'P 1'
#
loop_
_entity.id
_entity.type
_entity.pdbx_description
1 polymer ?
#
loop_
_entity_poly.entity_id
_entity_poly.type
_entity_poly.pdbx_seq_one_letter_code
_entity_poly.pdbx_strand_id
1 'polypeptide(L)'
;TIALSLGNNVSNGIEPSFAHLYNRNIIREGKKSKETVDVCSYELLAYRARVNASAMPDTDKPGQQLPDYFVSADSVLPEQHVDVQAAAQHWVDSSISKTINVPTDIPYENFKDIYSYAYSKGLKGCTTFRFNPEAFQG
;
A
#
# COMPACT_ATOMS: atom_id res chain seq x y z
N THR A 1 -12.32 -1.19 5.57
CA THR A 1 -11.82 0.11 6.06
C THR A 1 -11.82 1.22 5.01
N ILE A 2 -12.07 0.93 3.73
CA ILE A 2 -12.03 1.92 2.63
C ILE A 2 -12.78 3.22 2.96
N ALA A 3 -13.96 3.17 3.57
CA ALA A 3 -14.72 4.37 3.96
C ALA A 3 -14.03 5.25 5.03
N LEU A 4 -13.35 4.66 6.02
CA LEU A 4 -12.58 5.39 7.04
C LEU A 4 -11.27 5.95 6.47
N SER A 5 -10.65 5.22 5.54
CA SER A 5 -9.46 5.67 4.80
C SER A 5 -9.77 6.66 3.68
N LEU A 6 -11.02 6.75 3.21
CA LEU A 6 -11.42 7.70 2.16
C LEU A 6 -11.37 9.14 2.69
N GLY A 7 -11.67 9.32 3.97
CA GLY A 7 -11.39 10.56 4.71
C GLY A 7 -9.90 10.76 5.01
N ASN A 8 -9.06 9.77 4.66
CA ASN A 8 -7.60 9.82 4.71
C ASN A 8 -7.02 10.18 6.08
N ASN A 9 -7.70 9.70 7.14
CA ASN A 9 -7.34 9.97 8.53
C ASN A 9 -6.42 8.90 9.11
N VAL A 10 -6.36 7.70 8.51
CA VAL A 10 -5.56 6.55 8.94
C VAL A 10 -5.27 5.62 7.76
N SER A 11 -4.25 4.77 7.90
CA SER A 11 -3.91 3.69 6.97
C SER A 11 -4.96 2.56 6.97
N ASN A 12 -4.86 1.64 6.00
CA ASN A 12 -5.86 0.61 5.76
C ASN A 12 -5.57 -0.69 6.52
N GLY A 13 -6.15 -0.86 7.70
CA GLY A 13 -6.05 -2.14 8.43
C GLY A 13 -4.59 -2.50 8.73
N ILE A 14 -4.16 -3.71 8.35
CA ILE A 14 -2.77 -4.17 8.47
C ILE A 14 -1.93 -3.96 7.19
N GLU A 15 -2.45 -3.19 6.23
CA GLU A 15 -1.73 -2.88 4.99
C GLU A 15 -0.66 -1.81 5.22
N PRO A 16 0.51 -1.92 4.58
CA PRO A 16 1.36 -0.74 4.39
C PRO A 16 0.64 0.27 3.48
N SER A 17 1.11 1.51 3.51
CA SER A 17 0.63 2.52 2.57
C SER A 17 0.97 2.11 1.14
N PHE A 18 -0.02 2.17 0.25
CA PHE A 18 0.20 1.80 -1.15
C PHE A 18 1.13 2.81 -1.86
N ALA A 19 0.87 4.10 -1.67
CA ALA A 19 1.72 5.20 -2.08
C ALA A 19 1.51 6.38 -1.13
N HIS A 20 2.56 7.15 -0.86
CA HIS A 20 2.46 8.30 0.04
C HIS A 20 1.93 9.57 -0.64
N LEU A 21 2.05 9.67 -1.96
CA LEU A 21 1.47 10.70 -2.81
C LEU A 21 0.93 10.04 -4.08
N TYR A 22 -0.34 10.24 -4.40
CA TYR A 22 -0.96 9.69 -5.60
C TYR A 22 -2.11 10.57 -6.10
N ASN A 23 -2.51 10.38 -7.34
CA ASN A 23 -3.54 11.18 -7.98
C ASN A 23 -4.89 10.45 -7.97
N ARG A 24 -5.97 11.18 -7.73
CA ARG A 24 -7.34 10.68 -7.92
C ARG A 24 -8.14 11.60 -8.82
N ASN A 25 -8.93 10.98 -9.69
CA ASN A 25 -9.90 11.70 -10.49
C ASN A 25 -11.22 11.79 -9.73
N ILE A 26 -11.65 13.01 -9.39
CA ILE A 26 -12.90 13.26 -8.69
C ILE A 26 -13.84 14.10 -9.56
N ILE A 27 -15.14 13.88 -9.43
CA ILE A 27 -16.17 14.78 -9.96
C ILE A 27 -16.73 15.53 -8.76
N ARG A 28 -16.49 16.85 -8.70
CA ARG A 28 -17.04 17.68 -7.63
C ARG A 28 -18.52 17.93 -7.87
N GLU A 29 -19.27 18.09 -6.80
CA GLU A 29 -20.68 18.49 -6.87
C GLU A 29 -20.85 19.74 -7.74
N GLY A 30 -21.77 19.68 -8.70
CA GLY A 30 -22.01 20.77 -9.68
C GLY A 30 -21.05 20.81 -10.89
N LYS A 31 -20.00 19.98 -10.94
CA LYS A 31 -19.12 19.86 -12.13
C LYS A 31 -19.47 18.62 -12.95
N LYS A 32 -19.36 18.73 -14.28
CA LYS A 32 -19.53 17.61 -15.23
C LYS A 32 -18.19 16.98 -15.68
N SER A 33 -17.07 17.63 -15.40
CA SER A 33 -15.73 17.16 -15.75
C SER A 33 -15.01 16.52 -14.55
N LYS A 34 -14.12 15.57 -14.86
CA LYS A 34 -13.19 15.00 -13.88
C LYS A 34 -12.08 16.01 -13.59
N GLU A 35 -11.71 16.12 -12.33
CA GLU A 35 -10.56 16.89 -11.86
C GLU A 35 -9.58 15.92 -11.20
N THR A 36 -8.31 15.99 -11.59
CA THR A 36 -7.24 15.22 -10.95
C THR A 36 -6.79 15.99 -9.72
N VAL A 37 -6.80 15.32 -8.57
CA VAL A 37 -6.35 15.88 -7.29
C VAL A 37 -5.26 15.02 -6.68
N ASP A 38 -4.24 15.67 -6.14
CA ASP A 38 -3.20 15.04 -5.36
C ASP A 38 -3.78 14.59 -4.02
N VAL A 39 -3.45 13.38 -3.62
CA VAL A 39 -3.83 12.78 -2.35
C VAL A 39 -2.55 12.32 -1.67
N CYS A 40 -2.31 12.84 -0.47
CA CYS A 40 -1.18 12.45 0.36
C CYS A 40 -1.64 11.49 1.45
N SER A 41 -0.93 10.41 1.70
CA SER A 41 -1.16 9.56 2.89
C SER A 41 -1.16 10.36 4.20
N TYR A 42 -1.91 9.89 5.20
CA TYR A 42 -2.02 10.58 6.49
C TYR A 42 -0.66 10.77 7.17
N GLU A 43 0.17 9.75 7.18
CA GLU A 43 1.50 9.78 7.79
C GLU A 43 2.44 10.78 7.08
N LEU A 44 2.34 10.95 5.76
CA LEU A 44 3.06 12.01 5.05
C LEU A 44 2.60 13.40 5.48
N LEU A 45 1.27 13.61 5.60
CA LEU A 45 0.73 14.88 6.09
C LEU A 45 1.20 15.18 7.52
N ALA A 46 1.15 14.18 8.39
CA ALA A 46 1.61 14.30 9.77
C ALA A 46 3.12 14.59 9.86
N TYR A 47 3.93 13.95 9.03
CA TYR A 47 5.37 14.17 8.98
C TYR A 47 5.72 15.57 8.46
N ARG A 48 5.02 16.04 7.41
CA ARG A 48 5.17 17.42 6.92
C ARG A 48 4.82 18.46 7.98
N ALA A 49 3.73 18.23 8.71
CA ALA A 49 3.28 19.17 9.73
C ALA A 49 4.22 19.25 10.95
N ARG A 50 4.90 18.15 11.30
CA ARG A 50 5.66 18.05 12.56
C ARG A 50 7.17 17.97 12.43
N VAL A 51 7.69 17.52 11.29
CA VAL A 51 9.11 17.18 11.14
C VAL A 51 9.73 17.91 9.96
N ASN A 52 9.19 17.74 8.75
CA ASN A 52 9.76 18.34 7.54
C ASN A 52 8.67 18.78 6.56
N ALA A 53 8.32 20.06 6.59
CA ALA A 53 7.29 20.65 5.73
C ALA A 53 7.57 20.49 4.23
N SER A 54 8.82 20.30 3.83
CA SER A 54 9.25 20.11 2.44
C SER A 54 9.42 18.65 2.03
N ALA A 55 9.09 17.69 2.89
CA ALA A 55 9.24 16.27 2.59
C ALA A 55 8.42 15.86 1.35
N MET A 56 9.02 15.13 0.42
CA MET A 56 8.40 14.64 -0.80
C MET A 56 8.78 13.16 -1.00
N PRO A 57 7.82 12.29 -1.35
CA PRO A 57 8.14 10.94 -1.80
C PRO A 57 9.00 10.95 -3.06
N ASP A 58 9.83 9.92 -3.22
CA ASP A 58 10.57 9.60 -4.45
C ASP A 58 11.41 10.76 -5.03
N THR A 59 12.03 11.56 -4.14
CA THR A 59 12.87 12.71 -4.56
C THR A 59 14.35 12.50 -4.20
N ASP A 60 15.23 12.89 -5.12
CA ASP A 60 16.68 12.95 -4.86
C ASP A 60 17.14 14.29 -4.27
N LYS A 61 16.22 15.24 -4.06
CA LYS A 61 16.57 16.58 -3.56
C LYS A 61 16.98 16.51 -2.09
N PRO A 62 18.21 16.94 -1.73
CA PRO A 62 18.65 16.97 -0.34
C PRO A 62 17.69 17.80 0.52
N GLY A 63 17.33 17.28 1.69
CA GLY A 63 16.42 17.94 2.63
C GLY A 63 14.93 17.78 2.32
N GLN A 64 14.55 17.17 1.19
CA GLN A 64 13.14 16.81 0.89
C GLN A 64 12.89 15.30 0.98
N GLN A 65 13.93 14.50 1.11
CA GLN A 65 13.83 13.04 1.22
C GLN A 65 13.01 12.60 2.43
N LEU A 66 12.22 11.55 2.23
CA LEU A 66 11.64 10.80 3.33
C LEU A 66 12.68 9.85 3.92
N PRO A 67 12.64 9.59 5.24
CA PRO A 67 13.49 8.58 5.86
C PRO A 67 13.21 7.17 5.32
N ASP A 68 14.19 6.28 5.38
CA ASP A 68 14.10 4.91 4.83
C ASP A 68 12.97 4.05 5.40
N TYR A 69 12.41 4.42 6.57
CA TYR A 69 11.27 3.74 7.17
C TYR A 69 9.90 4.16 6.61
N PHE A 70 9.84 5.18 5.73
CA PHE A 70 8.64 5.53 4.94
C PHE A 70 8.51 4.58 3.75
N VAL A 71 8.21 3.31 4.06
CA VAL A 71 8.07 2.25 3.07
C VAL A 71 6.65 2.20 2.51
N SER A 72 6.55 2.05 1.19
CA SER A 72 5.31 1.75 0.48
C SER A 72 5.17 0.26 0.18
N ALA A 73 3.98 -0.15 -0.25
CA ALA A 73 3.63 -1.55 -0.50
C ALA A 73 4.52 -2.24 -1.54
N ASP A 74 5.08 -1.50 -2.50
CA ASP A 74 6.02 -2.00 -3.52
C ASP A 74 7.44 -2.28 -2.99
N SER A 75 7.79 -1.65 -1.86
CA SER A 75 9.08 -1.84 -1.17
C SER A 75 9.05 -3.02 -0.19
N VAL A 76 7.90 -3.66 -0.02
CA VAL A 76 7.70 -4.80 0.89
C VAL A 76 7.71 -6.10 0.09
N LEU A 77 8.56 -7.05 0.49
CA LEU A 77 8.67 -8.34 -0.17
C LEU A 77 7.37 -9.17 0.02
N PRO A 78 7.02 -10.05 -0.93
CA PRO A 78 5.83 -10.90 -0.80
C PRO A 78 5.80 -11.73 0.50
N GLU A 79 6.94 -12.28 0.91
CA GLU A 79 7.10 -13.05 2.14
C GLU A 79 6.90 -12.17 3.38
N GLN A 80 7.35 -10.91 3.35
CA GLN A 80 7.14 -9.96 4.44
C GLN A 80 5.66 -9.59 4.58
N HIS A 81 4.93 -9.47 3.47
CA HIS A 81 3.47 -9.31 3.53
C HIS A 81 2.78 -10.52 4.20
N VAL A 82 3.22 -11.74 3.87
CA VAL A 82 2.74 -12.98 4.49
C VAL A 82 3.06 -12.99 5.99
N ASP A 83 4.28 -12.60 6.38
CA ASP A 83 4.71 -12.60 7.77
C ASP A 83 3.91 -11.62 8.63
N VAL A 84 3.59 -10.43 8.10
CA VAL A 84 2.70 -9.47 8.79
C VAL A 84 1.31 -10.06 8.98
N GLN A 85 0.75 -10.73 7.96
CA GLN A 85 -0.55 -11.38 8.09
C GLN A 85 -0.48 -12.52 9.13
N ALA A 86 0.59 -13.31 9.14
CA ALA A 86 0.78 -14.42 10.08
C ALA A 86 0.87 -13.94 11.52
N ALA A 87 1.65 -12.88 11.76
CA ALA A 87 1.78 -12.26 13.08
C ALA A 87 0.41 -11.82 13.64
N ALA A 88 -0.45 -11.24 12.78
CA ALA A 88 -1.80 -10.86 13.17
C ALA A 88 -2.74 -12.08 13.31
N GLN A 89 -2.64 -13.07 12.43
CA GLN A 89 -3.56 -14.22 12.36
C GLN A 89 -3.56 -15.07 13.63
N HIS A 90 -2.47 -15.08 14.40
CA HIS A 90 -2.38 -15.75 15.70
C HIS A 90 -3.47 -15.31 16.70
N TRP A 91 -3.92 -14.05 16.60
CA TRP A 91 -4.86 -13.43 17.54
C TRP A 91 -6.24 -13.21 16.94
N VAL A 92 -6.48 -13.68 15.71
CA VAL A 92 -7.73 -13.47 14.98
C VAL A 92 -8.34 -14.84 14.66
N ASP A 93 -9.55 -15.07 15.17
CA ASP A 93 -10.32 -16.31 15.00
C ASP A 93 -10.90 -16.47 13.58
N SER A 94 -11.20 -15.35 12.93
CA SER A 94 -11.64 -15.23 11.54
C SER A 94 -10.45 -15.10 10.57
N SER A 95 -10.72 -14.96 9.26
CA SER A 95 -9.68 -14.63 8.26
C SER A 95 -9.37 -13.12 8.25
N ILE A 96 -8.21 -12.77 7.71
CA ILE A 96 -7.77 -11.37 7.58
C ILE A 96 -7.77 -10.98 6.11
N SER A 97 -8.35 -9.82 5.79
CA SER A 97 -8.22 -9.21 4.47
C SER A 97 -6.84 -8.55 4.38
N LYS A 98 -5.93 -9.19 3.64
CA LYS A 98 -4.59 -8.70 3.34
C LYS A 98 -4.27 -8.96 1.88
N THR A 99 -3.71 -7.95 1.21
CA THR A 99 -3.17 -8.05 -0.15
C THR A 99 -1.66 -8.26 -0.10
N ILE A 100 -1.16 -9.37 -0.65
CA ILE A 100 0.26 -9.59 -0.87
C ILE A 100 0.60 -9.01 -2.25
N ASN A 101 1.21 -7.83 -2.27
CA ASN A 101 1.68 -7.24 -3.52
C ASN A 101 2.87 -8.04 -4.03
N VAL A 102 2.87 -8.38 -5.31
CA VAL A 102 3.97 -9.10 -5.95
C VAL A 102 4.51 -8.26 -7.12
N PRO A 103 5.83 -8.28 -7.35
CA PRO A 103 6.43 -7.61 -8.49
C PRO A 103 5.79 -8.03 -9.82
N THR A 104 5.70 -7.10 -10.76
CA THR A 104 5.15 -7.35 -12.10
C THR A 104 5.92 -8.48 -12.83
N ASP A 105 7.23 -8.52 -12.62
CA ASP A 105 8.20 -9.42 -13.25
C ASP A 105 8.53 -10.65 -12.40
N ILE A 106 7.76 -10.92 -11.33
CA ILE A 106 8.00 -12.09 -10.47
C ILE A 106 7.99 -13.40 -11.28
N PRO A 107 9.04 -14.24 -11.19
CA PRO A 107 9.04 -15.56 -11.82
C PRO A 107 7.94 -16.45 -11.26
N TYR A 108 7.33 -17.28 -12.12
CA TYR A 108 6.25 -18.19 -11.72
C TYR A 108 6.66 -19.11 -10.56
N GLU A 109 7.90 -19.62 -10.59
CA GLU A 109 8.44 -20.50 -9.56
C GLU A 109 8.46 -19.81 -8.19
N ASN A 110 8.80 -18.53 -8.12
CA ASN A 110 8.77 -17.78 -6.87
C ASN A 110 7.32 -17.42 -6.48
N PHE A 111 6.48 -17.08 -7.47
CA PHE A 111 5.09 -16.70 -7.22
C PHE A 111 4.27 -17.83 -6.60
N LYS A 112 4.37 -19.07 -7.11
CA LYS A 112 3.61 -20.20 -6.57
C LYS A 112 4.00 -20.51 -5.12
N ASP A 113 5.27 -20.29 -4.76
CA ASP A 113 5.81 -20.60 -3.44
C ASP A 113 5.27 -19.67 -2.36
N ILE A 114 4.76 -18.48 -2.72
CA ILE A 114 4.05 -17.59 -1.80
C ILE A 114 2.84 -18.30 -1.15
N TYR A 115 2.07 -19.06 -1.93
CA TYR A 115 0.91 -19.78 -1.41
C TYR A 115 1.32 -20.94 -0.49
N SER A 116 2.37 -21.68 -0.87
CA SER A 116 2.93 -22.74 -0.04
C SER A 116 3.49 -22.18 1.28
N TYR A 117 4.15 -21.02 1.22
CA TYR A 117 4.67 -20.32 2.38
C TYR A 117 3.54 -19.83 3.30
N ALA A 118 2.52 -19.17 2.74
CA ALA A 118 1.33 -18.74 3.48
C ALA A 118 0.62 -19.93 4.18
N TYR A 119 0.49 -21.06 3.49
CA TYR A 119 -0.07 -22.28 4.06
C TYR A 119 0.80 -22.80 5.23
N SER A 120 2.12 -22.85 5.06
CA SER A 120 3.05 -23.29 6.11
C SER A 120 3.01 -22.40 7.37
N LYS A 121 2.62 -21.13 7.22
CA LYS A 121 2.42 -20.17 8.31
C LYS A 121 1.04 -20.28 8.99
N GLY A 122 0.19 -21.20 8.53
CA GLY A 122 -1.14 -21.41 9.10
C GLY A 122 -2.16 -20.32 8.73
N LEU A 123 -1.94 -19.60 7.63
CA LEU A 123 -2.88 -18.57 7.19
C LEU A 123 -4.19 -19.17 6.68
N LYS A 124 -5.31 -18.52 7.04
CA LYS A 124 -6.67 -18.94 6.66
C LYS A 124 -7.06 -18.50 5.25
N GLY A 125 -6.24 -17.69 4.61
CA GLY A 125 -6.43 -17.17 3.26
C GLY A 125 -5.19 -16.40 2.79
N CYS A 126 -5.01 -16.34 1.47
CA CYS A 126 -3.87 -15.69 0.83
C CYS A 126 -4.35 -15.02 -0.46
N THR A 127 -4.30 -13.69 -0.51
CA THR A 127 -4.71 -12.90 -1.68
C THR A 127 -3.50 -12.18 -2.22
N THR A 128 -3.15 -12.41 -3.48
CA THR A 128 -2.04 -11.74 -4.17
C THR A 128 -2.55 -10.69 -5.14
N PHE A 129 -1.87 -9.56 -5.24
CA PHE A 129 -2.08 -8.56 -6.28
C PHE A 129 -0.78 -8.34 -7.05
N ARG A 130 -0.84 -8.49 -8.37
CA ARG A 130 0.26 -8.18 -9.28
C ARG A 130 -0.14 -6.97 -10.09
N PHE A 131 0.65 -5.89 -10.01
CA PHE A 131 0.41 -4.72 -10.84
C PHE A 131 0.57 -5.08 -12.32
N ASN A 132 -0.36 -4.60 -13.16
CA ASN A 132 -0.27 -4.75 -14.61
C ASN A 132 -0.13 -3.36 -15.25
N PRO A 133 1.08 -2.96 -15.66
CA PRO A 133 1.33 -1.66 -16.29
C PRO A 133 0.51 -1.42 -17.55
N GLU A 134 0.26 -2.45 -18.36
CA GLU A 134 -0.45 -2.33 -19.65
C GLU A 134 -1.93 -2.02 -19.44
N ALA A 135 -2.53 -2.56 -18.37
CA ALA A 135 -3.93 -2.30 -18.02
C ALA A 135 -4.16 -0.89 -17.46
N PHE A 136 -3.09 -0.18 -17.06
CA PHE A 136 -3.14 1.16 -16.48
C PHE A 136 -2.77 2.28 -17.46
N GLN A 137 -2.53 1.98 -18.75
CA GLN A 137 -2.32 2.97 -19.82
C GLN A 137 -3.64 3.64 -20.29
N GLY A 138 -4.60 3.83 -19.39
CA GLY A 138 -5.90 4.45 -19.68
C GLY A 138 -5.85 5.98 -19.71
#